data_AF-A0A7S0AI68-F1
#
_entry.id   AF-A0A7S0AI68-F1
#
_cell.length_a   1.000
_cell.length_b   1.000
_cell.length_c   1.000
_cell.angle_alpha   90.00
_cell.angle_beta   90.00
_cell.angle_gamma   90.00
#
_symmetry.space_group_name_H-M   'P 1'
#
loop_
_entity.id
_entity.type
_entity.pdbx_description
1 polymer ?
#
loop_
_entity_poly.entity_id
_entity_poly.type
_entity_poly.pdbx_seq_one_letter_code
_entity_poly.pdbx_strand_id
1 'polypeptide(L)'
;AFRTLLLVALTLVAQGLALNVRVQDANVTVPAGAQIAPFGKEDTARELQAHAARTQDTLVDAVENAEVAEIKRAVFRALTRLRAAEIKEFDTIARLETQAIDEYNDNHHYRSENPLDYLSSSEPAVVTDKYTSFHG
;
A
#
# COMPACT_ATOMS: atom_id res chain seq x y z
N ALA A 1 4.16 16.24 8.23
CA ALA A 1 4.30 14.79 8.48
C ALA A 1 5.75 14.29 8.31
N PHE A 2 6.40 14.52 7.16
CA PHE A 2 7.80 14.05 6.96
C PHE A 2 8.83 14.71 7.90
N ARG A 3 8.65 16.00 8.21
CA ARG A 3 9.58 16.76 9.05
C ARG A 3 9.58 16.31 10.52
N THR A 4 8.44 15.86 11.04
CA THR A 4 8.31 15.31 12.40
C THR A 4 8.92 13.91 12.49
N LEU A 5 8.80 13.10 11.43
CA LEU A 5 9.36 11.75 11.38
C LEU A 5 10.90 11.77 11.28
N LEU A 6 11.47 12.72 10.52
CA LEU A 6 12.91 12.93 10.44
C LEU A 6 13.52 13.40 11.78
N LEU A 7 12.81 14.27 12.50
CA LEU A 7 13.26 14.79 13.80
C LEU A 7 13.28 13.70 14.88
N VAL A 8 12.30 12.80 14.87
CA VAL A 8 12.25 11.65 15.80
C VAL A 8 13.34 10.61 15.48
N ALA A 9 13.63 10.37 14.20
CA ALA A 9 14.73 9.47 13.82
C ALA A 9 16.11 10.03 14.24
N LEU A 10 16.32 11.35 14.10
CA LEU A 10 17.57 11.99 14.48
C LEU A 10 17.80 11.99 16.00
N THR A 11 16.74 12.13 16.81
CA THR A 11 16.84 12.07 18.28
C THR A 11 17.10 10.66 18.80
N LEU A 12 16.53 9.62 18.17
CA LEU A 12 16.82 8.23 18.53
C LEU A 12 18.27 7.82 18.21
N VAL A 13 18.83 8.31 17.10
CA VAL A 13 20.25 8.06 16.75
C VAL A 13 21.19 8.80 17.72
N ALA A 14 20.83 10.01 18.17
CA ALA A 14 21.61 10.74 19.17
C ALA A 14 21.59 10.07 20.57
N GLN A 15 20.49 9.39 20.94
CA GLN A 15 20.42 8.62 22.19
C GLN A 15 21.22 7.30 22.14
N GLY A 16 21.43 6.73 20.95
CA GLY A 16 22.25 5.54 20.75
C GLY A 16 23.76 5.76 20.89
N LEU A 17 24.26 7.00 20.81
CA LEU A 17 25.70 7.30 20.91
C LEU A 17 26.20 7.51 22.36
N ALA A 18 25.32 7.49 23.37
CA ALA A 18 25.67 7.83 24.75
C ALA A 18 26.01 6.62 25.67
N LEU A 19 26.08 5.41 25.13
CA LEU A 19 26.50 4.21 25.87
C LEU A 19 27.96 3.87 25.62
N ASN A 20 28.86 4.82 25.86
CA ASN A 20 30.30 4.55 25.89
C ASN A 20 30.66 4.06 27.29
N VAL A 21 30.42 2.77 27.54
CA VAL A 21 30.84 2.07 28.76
C VAL A 21 32.35 2.19 28.85
N ARG A 22 32.84 3.04 29.76
CA ARG A 22 34.26 3.12 30.10
C ARG A 22 34.66 1.78 30.71
N VAL A 23 35.41 0.99 29.95
CA VAL A 23 36.18 -0.14 30.48
C VAL A 23 37.21 0.47 31.42
N GLN A 24 36.95 0.43 32.72
CA GLN A 24 37.97 0.66 33.73
C GLN A 24 38.77 -0.63 33.83
N ASP A 25 40.05 -0.57 33.46
CA ASP A 25 41.02 -1.63 33.70
C ASP A 25 41.28 -1.74 35.21
N ALA A 26 40.34 -2.36 35.92
CA ALA A 26 40.56 -2.79 37.28
C ALA A 26 41.43 -4.04 37.24
N ASN A 27 42.72 -3.87 37.54
CA ASN A 27 43.67 -4.93 37.79
C ASN A 27 43.14 -5.85 38.91
N VAL A 28 42.51 -6.98 38.54
CA VAL A 28 41.97 -7.96 39.50
C VAL A 28 43.09 -8.89 39.96
N THR A 29 43.63 -8.61 41.14
CA THR A 29 44.35 -9.61 41.93
C THR A 29 43.35 -10.69 42.36
N VAL A 30 43.50 -11.90 41.84
CA VAL A 30 42.61 -13.04 42.16
C VAL A 30 42.98 -13.55 43.57
N PRO A 31 42.12 -13.40 44.60
CA PRO A 31 42.38 -14.00 45.89
C PRO A 31 42.26 -15.52 45.77
N ALA A 32 43.25 -16.22 46.28
CA ALA A 32 43.28 -17.67 46.35
C ALA A 32 42.04 -18.20 47.09
N GLY A 33 41.29 -19.10 46.43
CA GLY A 33 40.40 -20.03 47.11
C GLY A 33 39.00 -19.51 47.47
N ALA A 34 38.32 -18.77 46.59
CA ALA A 34 36.87 -18.64 46.71
C ALA A 34 36.25 -20.04 46.54
N GLN A 35 35.73 -20.61 47.64
CA GLN A 35 35.04 -21.89 47.64
C GLN A 35 33.90 -21.87 46.63
N ILE A 36 34.10 -22.55 45.51
CA ILE A 36 33.06 -22.78 44.52
C ILE A 36 32.07 -23.74 45.17
N ALA A 37 30.83 -23.29 45.36
CA ALA A 37 29.76 -24.14 45.89
C ALA A 37 29.59 -25.38 44.98
N PRO A 38 29.36 -26.57 45.54
CA PRO A 38 29.24 -27.79 44.74
C PRO A 38 28.04 -27.69 43.79
N PHE A 39 28.28 -27.97 42.51
CA PHE A 39 27.21 -28.11 41.50
C PHE A 39 26.23 -29.22 41.93
N GLY A 40 24.93 -29.00 41.69
CA GLY A 40 23.91 -30.05 41.83
C GLY A 40 23.13 -30.08 43.14
N LYS A 41 22.96 -28.94 43.84
CA LYS A 41 21.96 -28.85 44.91
C LYS A 41 20.56 -28.75 44.30
N GLU A 42 19.62 -29.54 44.79
CA GLU A 42 18.24 -29.60 44.26
C GLU A 42 17.56 -28.22 44.20
N ASP A 43 17.83 -27.36 45.18
CA ASP A 43 17.31 -25.98 45.23
C ASP A 43 17.80 -25.14 44.05
N THR A 44 19.09 -25.24 43.69
CA THR A 44 19.67 -24.50 42.55
C THR A 44 19.12 -24.98 41.21
N ALA A 45 18.87 -26.29 41.07
CA ALA A 45 18.23 -26.85 39.87
C ALA A 45 16.78 -26.36 39.73
N ARG A 46 16.05 -26.28 40.85
CA ARG A 46 14.66 -25.79 40.91
C ARG A 46 14.57 -24.30 40.58
N GLU A 47 15.48 -23.48 41.08
CA GLU A 47 15.55 -22.05 40.73
C GLU A 47 15.88 -21.83 39.26
N LEU A 48 16.82 -22.59 38.70
CA LEU A 48 17.16 -22.52 37.27
C LEU A 48 16.00 -22.96 36.38
N GLN A 49 15.26 -24.01 36.75
CA GLN A 49 14.06 -24.42 36.04
C GLN A 49 12.96 -23.35 36.11
N ALA A 50 12.73 -22.75 37.28
CA ALA A 50 11.76 -21.68 37.42
C ALA A 50 12.14 -20.43 36.63
N HIS A 51 13.44 -20.10 36.56
CA HIS A 51 13.95 -19.01 35.73
C HIS A 51 13.79 -19.30 34.24
N ALA A 52 14.10 -20.53 33.82
CA ALA A 52 13.91 -20.98 32.44
C ALA A 52 12.44 -20.92 32.02
N ALA A 53 11.51 -21.37 32.88
CA ALA A 53 10.08 -21.29 32.62
C ALA A 53 9.60 -19.84 32.41
N ARG A 54 9.96 -18.91 33.32
CA ARG A 54 9.63 -17.49 33.16
C ARG A 54 10.22 -16.87 31.89
N THR A 55 11.42 -17.32 31.51
CA THR A 55 12.07 -16.87 30.27
C THR A 55 11.31 -17.37 29.05
N GLN A 56 10.81 -18.61 29.06
CA GLN A 56 9.99 -19.16 27.99
C GLN A 56 8.68 -18.40 27.84
N ASP A 57 7.97 -18.11 28.93
CA ASP A 57 6.72 -17.34 28.89
C ASP A 57 6.94 -15.96 28.23
N THR A 58 8.02 -15.27 28.62
CA THR A 58 8.38 -13.97 28.04
C THR A 58 8.72 -14.07 26.55
N LEU A 59 9.38 -15.15 26.12
CA LEU A 59 9.68 -15.37 24.71
C LEU A 59 8.42 -15.70 23.90
N VAL A 60 7.46 -16.42 24.48
CA VAL A 60 6.17 -16.68 23.84
C VAL A 60 5.42 -15.37 23.63
N ASP A 61 5.30 -14.52 24.67
CA ASP A 61 4.67 -13.21 24.55
C ASP A 61 5.34 -12.33 23.46
N ALA A 62 6.67 -12.37 23.40
CA ALA A 62 7.43 -11.64 22.40
C ALA A 62 7.18 -12.16 20.97
N VAL A 63 7.09 -13.48 20.79
CA VAL A 63 6.79 -14.12 19.50
C VAL A 63 5.37 -13.79 19.06
N GLU A 64 4.38 -13.91 19.94
CA GLU A 64 2.98 -13.58 19.63
C GLU A 64 2.83 -12.12 19.20
N ASN A 65 3.48 -11.20 19.91
CA ASN A 65 3.47 -9.79 19.55
C ASN A 65 4.20 -9.51 18.22
N ALA A 66 5.32 -10.21 17.96
CA ALA A 66 6.07 -10.10 16.71
C ALA A 66 5.27 -10.62 15.52
N GLU A 67 4.55 -11.73 15.69
CA GLU A 67 3.70 -12.31 14.65
C GLU A 67 2.59 -11.34 14.24
N VAL A 68 1.88 -10.76 15.22
CA VAL A 68 0.84 -9.76 14.94
C VAL A 68 1.41 -8.56 14.19
N ALA A 69 2.62 -8.12 14.54
CA ALA A 69 3.29 -7.02 13.85
C ALA A 69 3.66 -7.38 12.40
N GLU A 70 4.18 -8.59 12.18
CA GLU A 70 4.59 -9.04 10.84
C GLU A 70 3.39 -9.29 9.94
N ILE A 71 2.29 -9.89 10.45
CA ILE A 71 1.04 -10.05 9.68
C ILE A 71 0.53 -8.69 9.23
N LYS A 72 0.43 -7.71 10.15
CA LYS A 72 0.02 -6.35 9.79
C LYS A 72 0.94 -5.77 8.71
N ARG A 73 2.25 -5.87 8.90
CA ARG A 73 3.25 -5.37 7.93
C ARG A 73 3.09 -6.01 6.55
N ALA A 74 2.97 -7.33 6.49
CA ALA A 74 2.82 -8.09 5.25
C ALA A 74 1.50 -7.74 4.55
N VAL A 75 0.39 -7.68 5.28
CA VAL A 75 -0.93 -7.33 4.77
C VAL A 75 -0.95 -5.90 4.21
N PHE A 76 -0.48 -4.90 4.97
CA PHE A 76 -0.45 -3.52 4.47
C PHE A 76 0.46 -3.38 3.24
N ARG A 77 1.58 -4.10 3.19
CA ARG A 77 2.46 -4.11 2.03
C ARG A 77 1.79 -4.79 0.82
N ALA A 78 1.06 -5.88 1.03
CA ALA A 78 0.30 -6.54 -0.02
C ALA A 78 -0.82 -5.64 -0.55
N LEU A 79 -1.63 -5.04 0.33
CA LEU A 79 -2.71 -4.12 -0.04
C LEU A 79 -2.21 -2.89 -0.78
N THR A 80 -1.06 -2.34 -0.40
CA THR A 80 -0.45 -1.21 -1.13
C THR A 80 -0.07 -1.60 -2.56
N ARG A 81 0.49 -2.80 -2.76
CA ARG A 81 0.81 -3.30 -4.10
C ARG A 81 -0.46 -3.61 -4.90
N LEU A 82 -1.46 -4.24 -4.27
CA LEU A 82 -2.73 -4.57 -4.91
C LEU A 82 -3.43 -3.31 -5.41
N ARG A 83 -3.53 -2.28 -4.57
CA ARG A 83 -4.10 -0.98 -4.96
C ARG A 83 -3.37 -0.35 -6.14
N ALA A 84 -2.03 -0.41 -6.16
CA ALA A 84 -1.26 0.13 -7.27
C ALA A 84 -1.51 -0.65 -8.58
N ALA A 85 -1.63 -1.99 -8.49
CA ALA A 85 -1.97 -2.82 -9.63
C ALA A 85 -3.41 -2.55 -10.12
N GLU A 86 -4.38 -2.49 -9.22
CA GLU A 86 -5.79 -2.20 -9.54
C GLU A 86 -5.96 -0.87 -10.24
N ILE A 87 -5.34 0.21 -9.75
CA ILE A 87 -5.39 1.53 -10.40
C ILE A 87 -4.85 1.43 -11.83
N LYS A 88 -3.71 0.75 -12.02
CA LYS A 88 -3.12 0.56 -13.35
C LYS A 88 -4.02 -0.24 -14.28
N GLU A 89 -4.68 -1.28 -13.77
CA GLU A 89 -5.62 -2.08 -14.56
C GLU A 89 -6.86 -1.25 -14.94
N PHE A 90 -7.41 -0.45 -14.03
CA PHE A 90 -8.51 0.46 -14.35
C PHE A 90 -8.12 1.51 -15.40
N ASP A 91 -6.93 2.10 -15.29
CA ASP A 91 -6.40 3.03 -16.31
C ASP A 91 -6.24 2.32 -17.68
N THR A 92 -5.86 1.05 -17.66
CA THR A 92 -5.71 0.25 -18.88
C THR A 92 -7.06 -0.05 -19.52
N ILE A 93 -8.06 -0.47 -18.73
CA ILE A 93 -9.42 -0.73 -19.19
C ILE A 93 -10.03 0.54 -19.78
N ALA A 94 -9.97 1.67 -19.07
CA ALA A 94 -10.53 2.93 -19.54
C ALA A 94 -9.93 3.38 -20.89
N ARG A 95 -8.62 3.19 -21.07
CA ARG A 95 -7.95 3.48 -22.34
C ARG A 95 -8.42 2.56 -23.46
N LEU A 96 -8.54 1.26 -23.19
CA LEU A 96 -9.01 0.29 -24.19
C LEU A 96 -10.47 0.54 -24.59
N GLU A 97 -11.33 0.88 -23.64
CA GLU A 97 -12.73 1.23 -23.92
C GLU A 97 -12.85 2.49 -24.76
N THR A 98 -12.06 3.53 -24.46
CA THR A 98 -12.04 4.75 -25.28
C THR A 98 -11.59 4.44 -26.70
N GLN A 99 -10.52 3.65 -26.86
CA GLN A 99 -10.03 3.23 -28.17
C GLN A 99 -11.08 2.44 -28.96
N ALA A 100 -11.81 1.53 -28.30
CA ALA A 100 -12.87 0.76 -28.93
C ALA A 100 -14.03 1.65 -29.39
N ILE A 101 -14.39 2.67 -28.60
CA ILE A 101 -15.43 3.65 -28.97
C ILE A 101 -14.97 4.49 -30.17
N ASP A 102 -13.73 4.99 -30.14
CA ASP A 102 -13.18 5.81 -31.22
C ASP A 102 -13.11 5.02 -32.53
N GLU A 103 -12.61 3.78 -32.50
CA GLU A 103 -12.54 2.89 -33.66
C GLU A 103 -13.94 2.55 -34.21
N TYR A 104 -14.92 2.31 -33.33
CA TYR A 104 -16.30 2.09 -33.76
C TYR A 104 -16.87 3.32 -34.48
N ASN A 105 -16.66 4.52 -33.92
CA ASN A 105 -17.16 5.77 -34.49
C ASN A 105 -16.51 6.11 -35.84
N ASP A 106 -15.20 5.84 -35.98
CA ASP A 106 -14.48 6.02 -37.24
C ASP A 106 -15.01 5.11 -38.36
N ASN A 107 -15.48 3.91 -38.00
CA ASN A 107 -16.02 2.96 -38.97
C ASN A 107 -17.53 3.10 -39.23
N HIS A 108 -18.28 3.80 -38.37
CA HIS A 108 -19.75 3.90 -38.45
C HIS A 108 -20.23 5.35 -38.48
N HIS A 109 -20.21 5.96 -39.66
CA HIS A 109 -20.72 7.31 -39.85
C HIS A 109 -22.24 7.31 -40.02
N TYR A 110 -22.98 7.72 -38.97
CA TYR A 110 -24.44 7.70 -38.94
C TYR A 110 -25.11 8.32 -40.17
N ARG A 111 -24.60 9.46 -40.68
CA ARG A 111 -25.13 10.12 -41.88
C ARG A 111 -24.94 9.34 -43.17
N SER A 112 -23.89 8.52 -43.25
CA SER A 112 -23.63 7.68 -44.42
C SER A 112 -24.54 6.45 -44.43
N GLU A 113 -24.85 5.89 -43.25
CA GLU A 113 -25.73 4.74 -43.08
C GLU A 113 -27.21 5.13 -43.03
N ASN A 114 -27.52 6.39 -42.70
CA ASN A 114 -28.87 6.95 -42.61
C ASN A 114 -28.92 8.26 -43.41
N PRO A 115 -28.99 8.18 -44.76
CA PRO A 115 -29.08 9.36 -45.60
C PRO A 115 -30.35 10.13 -45.30
N LEU A 116 -30.23 11.45 -45.15
CA LEU A 116 -31.37 12.34 -44.94
C LEU A 116 -31.97 12.69 -46.30
N ASP A 117 -33.25 12.38 -46.48
CA ASP A 117 -34.04 12.96 -47.55
C ASP A 117 -34.74 14.21 -47.03
N TYR A 118 -34.52 15.35 -47.70
CA TYR A 118 -35.15 16.59 -47.32
C TYR A 118 -36.53 16.66 -47.98
N LEU A 119 -37.57 17.00 -47.23
CA LEU A 119 -38.91 17.10 -47.81
C LEU A 119 -38.96 18.14 -48.95
N SER A 120 -38.14 19.19 -48.86
CA SER A 120 -37.96 20.21 -49.89
C SER A 120 -37.33 19.71 -51.19
N SER A 121 -36.57 18.60 -51.18
CA SER A 121 -36.08 17.99 -52.44
C SER A 121 -37.19 17.30 -53.23
N SER A 122 -38.30 16.95 -52.58
CA SER A 122 -39.50 16.36 -53.20
C SER A 122 -40.64 17.35 -53.41
N GLU A 123 -40.47 18.60 -52.98
CA GLU A 123 -41.52 19.63 -53.06
C GLU A 123 -41.54 20.26 -54.46
N PRO A 124 -42.70 20.37 -55.12
CA PRO A 124 -42.81 21.04 -56.41
C PRO A 124 -42.44 22.52 -56.27
N ALA A 125 -41.83 23.08 -57.32
CA ALA A 125 -41.54 24.51 -57.36
C ALA A 125 -42.82 25.31 -57.07
N VAL A 126 -42.72 26.27 -56.14
CA VAL A 126 -43.83 27.17 -55.82
C VAL A 126 -44.31 27.78 -57.13
N VAL A 127 -45.57 27.49 -57.48
CA VAL A 127 -46.19 28.05 -58.68
C VAL A 127 -46.11 29.56 -58.55
N THR A 128 -45.28 30.19 -59.38
CA THR A 128 -45.17 31.65 -59.45
C THR A 128 -46.36 32.14 -60.23
N ASP A 129 -47.50 32.11 -59.55
CA ASP A 129 -48.68 32.69 -60.11
C ASP A 129 -48.57 34.22 -60.05
N LYS A 130 -48.02 34.80 -61.12
CA LYS A 130 -47.91 36.24 -61.27
C LYS A 130 -49.19 36.86 -61.86
N TYR A 131 -50.21 36.06 -62.23
CA TYR A 131 -51.39 36.55 -62.97
C TYR A 131 -52.75 35.86 -62.71
N THR A 132 -52.88 34.89 -61.83
CA THR A 132 -54.15 34.20 -61.48
C THR A 132 -54.64 34.51 -60.06
N SER A 133 -53.93 35.37 -59.34
CA SER A 133 -54.50 36.12 -58.22
C SER A 133 -55.51 37.13 -58.80
N PHE A 134 -56.79 36.73 -58.79
CA PHE A 134 -57.99 37.51 -59.09
C PHE A 134 -58.32 37.73 -60.58
N HIS A 135 -59.10 36.80 -61.15
CA HIS A 135 -60.06 37.12 -62.21
C HIS A 135 -61.46 36.68 -61.76
N GLY A 136 -62.37 37.65 -61.56
CA GLY A 136 -63.81 37.46 -61.34
C GLY A 136 -64.28 37.70 -59.92
#